data_AF-A0A383ER65-F1
#
_entry.id   AF-A0A383ER65-F1
#
_cell.length_a   1.000
_cell.length_b   1.000
_cell.length_c   1.000
_cell.angle_alpha   90.00
_cell.angle_beta   90.00
_cell.angle_gamma   90.00
#
_symmetry.space_group_name_H-M   'P 1'
#
loop_
_entity.id
_entity.type
_entity.pdbx_description
1 polymer ?
#
loop_
_entity_poly.entity_id
_entity_poly.type
_entity_poly.pdbx_seq_one_letter_code
_entity_poly.pdbx_strand_id
1 'polypeptide(L)'
;GGYFMLGAVHYKSPYIPFLLSWPDNDEAIKYLQLSHDTGKATLNQKNYLAQAINKDGQYEKAISLLREVINTTPDPTNLVEDLDDIEEARQLLDDL
;
A
#
# COMPACT_ATOMS: atom_id res chain seq x y z
N GLY A 1 11.24 -4.14 3.87
CA GLY A 1 12.06 -4.35 2.67
C GLY A 1 11.52 -5.48 1.80
N GLY A 2 11.90 -6.73 2.06
CA GLY A 2 11.53 -7.87 1.21
C GLY A 2 10.02 -8.12 1.08
N TYR A 3 9.27 -8.07 2.19
CA TYR A 3 7.82 -8.25 2.16
C TYR A 3 7.11 -7.17 1.34
N PHE A 4 7.49 -5.89 1.51
CA PHE A 4 6.93 -4.81 0.70
C PHE A 4 7.14 -5.05 -0.80
N MET A 5 8.36 -5.39 -1.21
CA MET A 5 8.68 -5.63 -2.62
C MET A 5 7.87 -6.79 -3.21
N LEU A 6 7.74 -7.90 -2.47
CA LEU A 6 6.90 -9.02 -2.89
C LEU A 6 5.44 -8.60 -3.03
N GLY A 7 4.88 -7.92 -2.03
CA GLY A 7 3.51 -7.44 -2.06
C GLY A 7 3.23 -6.46 -3.21
N ALA A 8 4.13 -5.50 -3.43
CA ALA A 8 4.04 -4.53 -4.51
C ALA A 8 4.11 -5.19 -5.90
N VAL A 9 4.97 -6.20 -6.09
CA VAL A 9 5.04 -6.99 -7.33
C VAL A 9 3.73 -7.72 -7.57
N HIS A 10 3.18 -8.39 -6.56
CA HIS A 10 1.91 -9.10 -6.68
C HIS A 10 0.75 -8.14 -7.00
N TYR A 11 0.81 -6.88 -6.56
CA TYR A 11 -0.22 -5.88 -6.83
C TYR A 11 -0.12 -5.22 -8.22
N LYS A 12 1.08 -4.76 -8.61
CA LYS A 12 1.29 -3.90 -9.79
C LYS A 12 1.71 -4.65 -11.06
N SER A 13 2.23 -5.88 -10.96
CA SER A 13 2.79 -6.57 -12.13
C SER A 13 1.71 -6.97 -13.13
N PRO A 14 1.97 -6.87 -14.44
CA PRO A 14 1.08 -7.46 -15.43
C PRO A 14 1.12 -8.99 -15.38
N TYR A 15 0.00 -9.64 -15.69
CA TYR A 15 -0.04 -11.09 -15.81
C TYR A 15 0.70 -11.56 -17.07
N ILE A 16 1.66 -12.48 -16.89
CA ILE A 16 2.38 -13.13 -18.00
C ILE A 16 2.11 -14.64 -17.94
N PRO A 17 1.30 -15.19 -18.86
CA PRO A 17 1.01 -16.61 -18.90
C PRO A 17 2.28 -17.48 -18.97
N PHE A 18 2.25 -18.63 -18.29
CA PHE A 18 3.27 -19.70 -18.29
C PHE A 18 4.62 -19.38 -17.63
N LEU A 19 4.90 -18.11 -17.30
CA LEU A 19 6.16 -17.72 -16.64
C LEU A 19 5.96 -17.30 -15.19
N LEU A 20 4.81 -16.69 -14.86
CA LEU A 20 4.59 -16.08 -13.56
C LEU A 20 3.26 -16.54 -12.95
N SER A 21 3.27 -16.81 -11.65
CA SER A 21 2.06 -17.03 -10.84
C SER A 21 1.42 -15.73 -10.36
N TRP A 22 2.07 -14.57 -10.59
CA TRP A 22 1.58 -13.24 -10.25
C TRP A 22 1.13 -12.44 -11.49
N PRO A 23 0.24 -11.44 -11.33
CA PRO A 23 -0.28 -10.87 -10.07
C PRO A 23 -1.32 -11.76 -9.36
N ASP A 24 -1.34 -11.67 -8.03
CA ASP A 24 -2.35 -12.28 -7.16
C ASP A 24 -2.62 -11.28 -6.01
N ASN A 25 -3.84 -10.78 -5.91
CA ASN A 25 -4.18 -9.73 -4.94
C ASN A 25 -4.19 -10.24 -3.49
N ASP A 26 -4.50 -11.52 -3.27
CA ASP A 26 -4.53 -12.11 -1.93
C ASP A 26 -3.10 -12.22 -1.37
N GLU A 27 -2.17 -12.68 -2.21
CA GLU A 27 -0.74 -12.67 -1.87
C GLU A 27 -0.20 -11.23 -1.74
N ALA A 28 -0.69 -10.27 -2.54
CA ALA A 28 -0.33 -8.86 -2.37
C ALA A 28 -0.72 -8.36 -0.97
N ILE A 29 -1.98 -8.55 -0.55
CA ILE A 29 -2.47 -8.15 0.78
C ILE A 29 -1.64 -8.82 1.87
N LYS A 30 -1.41 -10.13 1.77
CA LYS A 30 -0.62 -10.89 2.75
C LYS A 30 0.77 -10.32 2.96
N TYR A 31 1.52 -10.06 1.89
CA TYR A 31 2.88 -9.53 2.01
C TYR A 31 2.93 -8.05 2.38
N LEU A 32 1.97 -7.25 1.91
CA LEU A 32 1.85 -5.84 2.31
C LEU A 32 1.48 -5.72 3.80
N GLN A 33 0.59 -6.58 4.30
CA GLN A 33 0.27 -6.67 5.72
C GLN A 33 1.48 -7.10 6.54
N LEU A 34 2.24 -8.13 6.10
CA LEU A 34 3.49 -8.51 6.75
C LEU A 34 4.50 -7.35 6.77
N SER A 35 4.59 -6.56 5.70
CA SER A 35 5.46 -5.39 5.68
C SER A 35 5.00 -4.31 6.64
N HIS A 36 3.69 -4.06 6.71
CA HIS A 36 3.09 -3.10 7.62
C HIS A 36 3.32 -3.49 9.08
N ASP A 37 3.18 -4.77 9.41
CA ASP A 37 3.27 -5.26 10.79
C ASP A 37 4.73 -5.43 11.24
N THR A 38 5.69 -5.42 10.31
CA THR A 38 7.11 -5.56 10.61
C THR A 38 7.76 -4.19 10.84
N GLY A 39 7.91 -3.80 12.11
CA GLY A 39 8.58 -2.56 12.49
C GLY A 39 7.69 -1.31 12.31
N LYS A 40 8.30 -0.15 12.06
CA LYS A 40 7.54 1.08 11.75
C LYS A 40 7.20 1.09 10.26
N ALA A 41 5.93 0.84 9.93
CA ALA A 41 5.44 0.94 8.56
C ALA A 41 5.66 2.36 8.00
N THR A 42 6.15 2.46 6.77
CA THR A 42 6.22 3.73 6.06
C THR A 42 4.84 4.12 5.52
N LEU A 43 4.64 5.39 5.17
CA LEU A 43 3.37 5.86 4.61
C LEU A 43 3.07 5.19 3.25
N ASN A 44 4.08 5.07 2.38
CA ASN A 44 4.00 4.29 1.15
C ASN A 44 3.51 2.84 1.35
N GLN A 45 4.02 2.14 2.38
CA GLN A 45 3.57 0.77 2.69
C GLN A 45 2.08 0.71 3.02
N LYS A 46 1.58 1.73 3.74
CA LYS A 46 0.15 1.88 4.04
C LYS A 46 -0.67 2.20 2.78
N ASN A 47 -0.17 3.07 1.89
CA ASN A 47 -0.84 3.38 0.61
C ASN A 47 -0.99 2.14 -0.28
N TYR A 48 0.05 1.32 -0.42
CA TYR A 48 -0.03 0.06 -1.17
C TYR A 48 -1.00 -0.92 -0.52
N LEU A 49 -0.98 -1.06 0.80
CA LEU A 49 -1.89 -1.94 1.51
C LEU A 49 -3.34 -1.48 1.35
N ALA A 50 -3.61 -0.17 1.44
CA ALA A 50 -4.94 0.40 1.24
C ALA A 50 -5.45 0.13 -0.18
N GLN A 51 -4.61 0.32 -1.19
CA GLN A 51 -4.91 0.00 -2.58
C GLN A 51 -5.28 -1.48 -2.79
N ALA A 52 -4.49 -2.40 -2.23
CA ALA A 52 -4.74 -3.84 -2.37
C ALA A 52 -6.03 -4.29 -1.65
N ILE A 53 -6.27 -3.77 -0.45
CA ILE A 53 -7.49 -4.00 0.34
C ILE A 53 -8.72 -3.41 -0.36
N ASN A 54 -8.59 -2.24 -0.98
CA ASN A 54 -9.66 -1.63 -1.76
C ASN A 54 -10.05 -2.50 -2.96
N LYS A 55 -9.06 -2.99 -3.70
CA LYS A 55 -9.26 -3.91 -4.84
C LYS A 55 -9.95 -5.22 -4.43
N ASP A 56 -9.79 -5.63 -3.18
CA ASP A 56 -10.46 -6.78 -2.57
C ASP A 56 -11.89 -6.48 -2.05
N GLY A 57 -12.37 -5.24 -2.20
CA GLY A 57 -13.72 -4.83 -1.79
C GLY A 57 -13.85 -4.47 -0.30
N GLN A 58 -12.74 -4.41 0.44
CA GLN A 58 -12.71 -4.01 1.84
C GLN A 58 -12.62 -2.49 2.00
N TYR A 59 -13.59 -1.77 1.43
CA TYR A 59 -13.59 -0.30 1.27
C TYR A 59 -13.37 0.46 2.58
N GLU A 60 -14.13 0.15 3.64
CA GLU A 60 -14.03 0.84 4.93
C GLU A 60 -12.64 0.71 5.56
N LYS A 61 -11.99 -0.45 5.37
CA LYS A 61 -10.63 -0.69 5.88
C LYS A 61 -9.60 0.12 5.08
N ALA A 62 -9.77 0.20 3.76
CA ALA A 62 -8.92 1.03 2.91
C ALA A 62 -9.07 2.52 3.26
N ILE A 63 -10.31 3.03 3.39
CA ILE A 63 -10.59 4.42 3.79
C ILE A 63 -9.97 4.74 5.14
N SER A 64 -10.13 3.85 6.13
CA SER A 64 -9.53 4.04 7.46
C SER A 64 -8.02 4.17 7.39
N LEU A 65 -7.36 3.32 6.58
CA LEU A 65 -5.91 3.33 6.43
C LEU A 65 -5.40 4.58 5.70
N LEU A 66 -6.08 5.01 4.63
CA LEU A 66 -5.75 6.25 3.92
C LEU A 66 -5.91 7.49 4.83
N ARG A 67 -6.98 7.54 5.62
CA ARG A 67 -7.17 8.63 6.61
C ARG A 67 -6.09 8.64 7.68
N GLU A 68 -5.58 7.48 8.07
CA GLU A 68 -4.44 7.41 8.99
C GLU A 68 -3.18 8.04 8.37
N VAL A 69 -2.90 7.74 7.10
CA VAL A 69 -1.78 8.36 6.35
C VAL A 69 -1.97 9.87 6.26
N ILE A 70 -3.13 10.34 5.80
CA ILE A 70 -3.42 11.78 5.59
C ILE A 70 -3.27 12.60 6.88
N ASN A 71 -3.61 12.03 8.03
CA ASN A 71 -3.54 12.70 9.32
C ASN A 71 -2.17 12.55 10.03
N THR A 72 -1.20 11.89 9.40
CA THR A 72 0.14 11.74 9.96
C THR A 72 0.89 13.07 9.91
N THR A 73 1.64 13.39 10.97
CA THR A 73 2.61 14.50 10.94
C THR A 73 3.88 14.02 10.22
N PRO A 74 4.30 14.68 9.12
CA PRO A 74 5.49 14.27 8.36
C PRO A 74 6.76 14.29 9.22
N ASP A 75 7.63 13.31 9.02
CA ASP A 75 8.95 13.27 9.63
C ASP A 75 9.88 14.31 8.97
N PRO A 76 10.47 15.27 9.71
CA PRO A 76 11.37 16.27 9.12
C PRO A 76 12.58 15.68 8.40
N THR A 77 12.98 14.44 8.72
CA THR A 77 14.11 13.75 8.10
C THR A 77 13.74 13.00 6.82
N ASN A 78 12.44 12.79 6.56
CA ASN A 78 11.87 12.11 5.39
C ASN A 78 10.76 12.96 4.76
N LEU A 79 10.88 14.30 4.89
CA LEU A 79 9.76 15.22 4.71
C LEU A 79 9.18 15.18 3.30
N VAL A 80 10.04 15.07 2.28
CA VAL A 80 9.59 15.07 0.88
C VAL A 80 8.78 13.82 0.60
N GLU A 81 9.33 12.66 0.95
CA GLU A 81 8.69 11.37 0.78
C GLU A 81 7.38 11.26 1.56
N ASP A 82 7.35 11.74 2.82
CA ASP A 82 6.13 11.71 3.63
C ASP A 82 5.05 12.64 3.06
N LEU A 83 5.41 13.82 2.53
CA LEU A 83 4.46 14.72 1.88
C LEU A 83 3.91 14.13 0.58
N ASP A 84 4.76 13.51 -0.23
CA ASP A 84 4.35 12.82 -1.46
C ASP A 84 3.42 11.65 -1.16
N ASP A 85 3.74 10.82 -0.15
CA ASP A 85 2.89 9.70 0.28
C ASP A 85 1.54 10.18 0.86
N ILE A 86 1.52 11.30 1.59
CA ILE A 86 0.28 11.91 2.11
C ILE A 86 -0.59 12.43 0.96
N GLU A 87 0.02 13.05 -0.04
CA GLU A 87 -0.70 13.54 -1.22
C GLU A 87 -1.25 12.38 -2.06
N GLU A 88 -0.47 11.30 -2.26
CA GLU A 88 -0.96 10.06 -2.89
C GLU A 88 -2.17 9.51 -2.11
N ALA A 89 -2.13 9.50 -0.77
CA ALA A 89 -3.23 9.01 0.03
C ALA A 89 -4.52 9.84 -0.15
N ARG A 90 -4.41 11.16 -0.37
CA ARG A 90 -5.55 12.04 -0.68
C ARG A 90 -6.15 11.70 -2.04
N GLN A 91 -5.31 11.58 -3.05
CA GLN A 91 -5.73 11.23 -4.41
C GLN A 91 -6.41 9.86 -4.43
N LEU A 92 -5.81 8.87 -3.76
CA LEU A 92 -6.40 7.55 -3.61
C LEU A 92 -7.77 7.60 -2.94
N LEU A 93 -7.95 8.43 -1.90
CA LEU A 93 -9.22 8.57 -1.20
C LEU A 93 -10.29 9.27 -2.05
N ASP A 94 -9.90 10.23 -2.89
CA ASP A 94 -10.78 10.94 -3.81
C ASP A 94 -11.24 10.06 -5.00
N ASP A 95 -10.41 9.08 -5.38
CA ASP A 95 -10.68 8.12 -6.46
C ASP A 95 -11.53 6.90 -6.03
N LEU A 96 -11.84 6.76 -4.74
CA LEU A 96 -12.65 5.65 -4.19
C LEU A 96 -14.15 5.71 -4.53
#